data_AF-A0A7C4CKE5-F1
#
_entry.id   AF-A0A7C4CKE5-F1
#
_cell.length_a   1.000
_cell.length_b   1.000
_cell.length_c   1.000
_cell.angle_alpha   90.00
_cell.angle_beta   90.00
_cell.angle_gamma   90.00
#
_symmetry.space_group_name_H-M   'P 1'
#
loop_
_entity.id
_entity.type
_entity.pdbx_description
1 polymer ?
#
loop_
_entity_poly.entity_id
_entity_poly.type
_entity_poly.pdbx_seq_one_letter_code
_entity_poly.pdbx_strand_id
1 'polypeptide(L)'
;MSLETLIREVLAEHILLSNEWQDIQNIVKDVIIEEPKMKEEKYRFLKPLTDLFGRSHIFMSKFKLHEIKEERFIFPEMSERGKESIVFRLLDDHRKLDGLLEDMRTLLEDYRFEKISAKELVERMLKIHKEATGIILEHIGIEDAEFPKLE
;
A
#
# COMPACT_ATOMS: atom_id res chain seq x y z
N MET A 1 -16.89 17.95 -14.20
CA MET A 1 -15.43 17.78 -14.28
C MET A 1 -15.13 16.99 -15.54
N SER A 2 -14.17 17.41 -16.37
CA SER A 2 -13.79 16.66 -17.57
C SER A 2 -12.90 15.47 -17.19
N LEU A 3 -12.87 14.44 -18.04
CA LEU A 3 -11.95 13.30 -17.89
C LEU A 3 -10.48 13.77 -17.83
N GLU A 4 -10.09 14.69 -18.71
CA GLU A 4 -8.75 15.29 -18.73
C GLU A 4 -8.37 15.96 -17.38
N THR A 5 -9.32 16.67 -16.75
CA THR A 5 -9.09 17.29 -15.44
C THR A 5 -8.87 16.21 -14.36
N LEU A 6 -9.67 15.15 -14.41
CA LEU A 6 -9.58 14.04 -13.46
C LEU A 6 -8.26 13.27 -13.61
N ILE A 7 -7.83 12.99 -14.83
CA ILE A 7 -6.54 12.34 -15.11
C ILE A 7 -5.39 13.15 -14.52
N ARG A 8 -5.38 14.46 -14.72
CA ARG A 8 -4.35 15.34 -14.16
C ARG A 8 -4.36 15.36 -12.63
N GLU A 9 -5.54 15.30 -12.03
CA GLU A 9 -5.69 15.18 -10.58
C GLU A 9 -5.10 13.87 -10.07
N VAL A 10 -5.46 12.74 -10.67
CA VAL A 10 -4.97 11.39 -10.31
C VAL A 10 -3.45 11.30 -10.48
N LEU A 11 -2.89 11.78 -11.60
CA LEU A 11 -1.44 11.81 -11.80
C LEU A 11 -0.72 12.71 -10.78
N ALA A 12 -1.33 13.81 -10.34
CA ALA A 12 -0.76 14.65 -9.29
C ALA A 12 -0.78 13.93 -7.92
N GLU A 13 -1.80 13.10 -7.67
CA GLU A 13 -1.88 12.27 -6.46
C GLU A 13 -0.77 11.22 -6.40
N HIS A 14 -0.33 10.64 -7.54
CA HIS A 14 0.77 9.67 -7.56
C HIS A 14 2.05 10.20 -6.91
N ILE A 15 2.37 11.48 -7.09
CA ILE A 15 3.54 12.12 -6.46
C ILE A 15 3.38 12.14 -4.94
N LEU A 16 2.19 12.52 -4.46
CA LEU A 16 1.89 12.58 -3.03
C LEU A 16 1.91 11.18 -2.41
N LEU A 17 1.26 10.22 -3.05
CA LEU A 17 1.21 8.83 -2.63
C LEU A 17 2.61 8.20 -2.60
N SER A 18 3.43 8.44 -3.63
CA SER A 18 4.81 7.94 -3.69
C SER A 18 5.68 8.52 -2.57
N ASN A 19 5.55 9.81 -2.27
CA ASN A 19 6.27 10.44 -1.17
C ASN A 19 5.83 9.88 0.19
N GLU A 20 4.52 9.74 0.42
CA GLU A 20 4.01 9.13 1.65
C GLU A 20 4.46 7.67 1.79
N TRP A 21 4.47 6.90 0.71
CA TRP A 21 4.97 5.53 0.71
C TRP A 21 6.47 5.48 1.03
N GLN A 22 7.25 6.42 0.50
CA GLN A 22 8.68 6.53 0.79
C GLN A 22 8.95 6.83 2.28
N ASP A 23 8.09 7.60 2.95
CA ASP A 23 8.16 7.81 4.40
C ASP A 23 7.90 6.52 5.17
N ILE A 24 6.94 5.70 4.73
CA ILE A 24 6.66 4.38 5.32
C ILE A 24 7.87 3.45 5.14
N GLN A 25 8.51 3.46 3.96
CA GLN A 25 9.77 2.71 3.74
C GLN A 25 10.87 3.11 4.71
N ASN A 26 10.92 4.37 5.14
CA ASN A 26 11.93 4.81 6.10
C ASN A 26 11.69 4.21 7.49
N ILE A 27 10.42 4.04 7.91
CA ILE A 27 10.08 3.35 9.16
C ILE A 27 10.54 1.89 9.11
N VAL A 28 10.39 1.22 7.96
CA VAL A 28 10.86 -0.16 7.78
C VAL A 28 12.36 -0.32 8.03
N LYS A 29 13.17 0.69 7.68
CA LYS A 29 14.63 0.67 7.93
C LYS A 29 14.96 0.71 9.43
N ASP A 30 14.05 1.24 10.25
CA ASP A 30 14.21 1.35 11.70
C ASP A 30 13.68 0.11 12.45
N VAL A 31 13.08 -0.85 11.76
CA VAL A 31 12.53 -2.08 12.37
C VAL A 31 13.67 -3.02 12.77
N ILE A 32 13.73 -3.34 14.06
CA ILE A 32 14.68 -4.29 14.63
C ILE A 32 14.08 -5.70 14.53
N ILE A 33 14.84 -6.66 14.01
CA ILE A 33 14.41 -8.07 13.87
C ILE A 33 14.90 -8.93 15.05
N GLU A 34 15.98 -8.51 15.73
CA GLU A 34 16.52 -9.25 16.87
C GLU A 34 15.59 -9.16 18.08
N GLU A 35 15.21 -10.33 18.61
CA GLU A 35 14.24 -10.42 19.69
C GLU A 35 14.81 -9.81 20.99
N PRO A 36 14.05 -8.93 21.67
CA PRO A 36 14.51 -8.25 22.86
C PRO A 36 14.75 -9.25 24.00
N LYS A 37 15.90 -9.13 24.67
CA LYS A 37 16.28 -10.00 25.80
C LYS A 37 15.73 -9.48 27.13
N MET A 38 15.46 -8.18 27.20
CA MET A 38 14.90 -7.51 28.38
C MET A 38 13.50 -6.93 28.10
N LYS A 39 12.68 -6.81 29.15
CA LYS A 39 11.31 -6.29 29.05
C LYS A 39 11.30 -4.83 28.58
N GLU A 40 12.30 -4.07 28.98
CA GLU A 40 12.50 -2.65 28.64
C GLU A 40 12.84 -2.44 27.16
N GLU A 41 13.41 -3.45 26.50
CA GLU A 41 13.75 -3.43 25.07
C GLU A 41 12.52 -3.71 24.19
N LYS A 42 11.48 -4.36 24.74
CA LYS A 42 10.25 -4.70 24.00
C LYS A 42 9.54 -3.47 23.41
N TYR A 43 9.54 -2.35 24.13
CA TYR A 43 8.93 -1.12 23.61
C TYR A 43 9.68 -0.61 22.37
N ARG A 44 11.02 -0.57 22.40
CA ARG A 44 11.83 -0.12 21.27
C ARG A 44 11.70 -1.06 20.07
N PHE A 45 11.56 -2.36 20.33
CA PHE A 45 11.33 -3.38 19.32
C PHE A 45 9.97 -3.21 18.61
N LEU A 46 8.88 -2.96 19.36
CA LEU A 46 7.52 -2.90 18.81
C LEU A 46 7.10 -1.50 18.33
N LYS A 47 7.77 -0.43 18.77
CA LYS A 47 7.37 0.93 18.40
C LYS A 47 7.42 1.17 16.88
N PRO A 48 8.54 0.91 16.16
CA PRO A 48 8.58 1.11 14.71
C PRO A 48 7.51 0.31 13.97
N LEU A 49 7.18 -0.87 14.47
CA LEU A 49 6.14 -1.74 13.90
C LEU A 49 4.72 -1.17 14.08
N THR A 50 4.46 -0.58 15.25
CA THR A 50 3.18 0.10 15.52
C THR A 50 3.05 1.35 14.63
N ASP A 51 4.14 2.12 14.50
CA ASP A 51 4.21 3.29 13.62
C ASP A 51 4.03 2.88 12.15
N LEU A 52 4.66 1.78 11.72
CA LEU A 52 4.53 1.20 10.38
C LEU A 52 3.07 0.85 10.07
N PHE A 53 2.39 0.14 10.97
CA PHE A 53 0.98 -0.22 10.78
C PHE A 53 0.09 1.02 10.71
N GLY A 54 0.24 1.94 11.66
CA GLY A 54 -0.58 3.16 11.69
C GLY A 54 -0.45 3.99 10.42
N ARG A 55 0.79 4.14 9.91
CA ARG A 55 1.06 4.87 8.67
C ARG A 55 0.56 4.13 7.43
N SER A 56 0.77 2.81 7.37
CA SER A 56 0.27 1.98 6.27
C SER A 56 -1.26 2.04 6.17
N HIS A 57 -1.97 2.00 7.31
CA HIS A 57 -3.42 2.10 7.33
C HIS A 57 -3.95 3.47 6.83
N ILE A 58 -3.29 4.56 7.25
CA ILE A 58 -3.64 5.90 6.77
C ILE A 58 -3.37 6.04 5.26
N PHE A 59 -2.22 5.55 4.80
CA PHE A 59 -1.89 5.52 3.38
C PHE A 59 -2.95 4.76 2.58
N MET A 60 -3.30 3.53 3.00
CA MET A 60 -4.30 2.72 2.31
C MET A 60 -5.68 3.37 2.26
N SER A 61 -6.06 4.12 3.29
CA SER A 61 -7.32 4.88 3.27
C SER A 61 -7.33 5.96 2.19
N LYS A 62 -6.19 6.63 1.96
CA LYS A 62 -6.04 7.63 0.89
C LYS A 62 -5.96 6.96 -0.48
N PHE A 63 -5.16 5.89 -0.58
CA PHE A 63 -5.04 5.08 -1.77
C PHE A 63 -6.42 4.57 -2.21
N LYS A 64 -7.28 4.13 -1.29
CA LYS A 64 -8.64 3.70 -1.63
C LYS A 64 -9.51 4.79 -2.26
N LEU A 65 -9.35 6.04 -1.82
CA LEU A 65 -10.09 7.16 -2.43
C LEU A 65 -9.61 7.45 -3.84
N HIS A 66 -8.31 7.24 -4.09
CA HIS A 66 -7.68 7.34 -5.39
C HIS A 66 -8.16 6.22 -6.33
N GLU A 67 -8.12 4.96 -5.88
CA GLU A 67 -8.66 3.79 -6.61
C GLU A 67 -10.11 4.02 -7.08
N ILE A 68 -10.96 4.59 -6.22
CA ILE A 68 -12.37 4.87 -6.55
C ILE A 68 -12.49 5.84 -7.74
N LYS A 69 -11.57 6.79 -7.90
CA LYS A 69 -11.57 7.71 -9.05
C LYS A 69 -11.21 6.97 -10.32
N GLU A 70 -10.20 6.11 -10.27
CA GLU A 70 -9.77 5.33 -11.42
C GLU A 70 -10.85 4.36 -11.86
N GLU A 71 -11.33 3.52 -10.94
CA GLU A 71 -12.28 2.45 -11.22
C GLU A 71 -13.61 2.98 -11.78
N ARG A 72 -14.06 4.15 -11.33
CA ARG A 72 -15.34 4.72 -11.74
C ARG A 72 -15.28 5.54 -13.01
N PHE A 73 -14.12 6.10 -13.35
CA PHE A 73 -14.04 7.11 -14.40
C PHE A 73 -12.94 6.84 -15.43
N ILE A 74 -11.75 6.41 -15.01
CA ILE A 74 -10.60 6.23 -15.92
C ILE A 74 -10.59 4.82 -16.52
N PHE A 75 -10.76 3.79 -15.70
CA PHE A 75 -10.76 2.39 -16.16
C PHE A 75 -11.89 2.06 -17.15
N PRO A 76 -13.12 2.61 -17.02
CA PRO A 76 -14.13 2.46 -18.06
C PRO A 76 -13.67 3.01 -19.41
N GLU A 77 -13.10 4.23 -19.44
CA GLU A 77 -12.56 4.84 -20.66
C GLU A 77 -11.44 3.99 -21.27
N MET A 78 -10.50 3.51 -20.44
CA MET A 78 -9.43 2.62 -20.89
C MET A 78 -9.99 1.35 -21.54
N SER A 79 -11.01 0.75 -20.92
CA SER A 79 -11.68 -0.43 -21.44
C SER A 79 -12.34 -0.16 -22.80
N GLU A 80 -13.04 0.97 -22.95
CA GLU A 80 -13.64 1.38 -24.23
C GLU A 80 -12.59 1.58 -25.34
N ARG A 81 -11.36 1.95 -24.98
CA ARG A 81 -10.21 2.05 -25.90
C ARG A 81 -9.44 0.74 -26.12
N GLY A 82 -9.97 -0.39 -25.67
CA GLY A 82 -9.39 -1.72 -25.90
C GLY A 82 -8.22 -2.07 -24.98
N LYS A 83 -8.17 -1.49 -23.77
CA LYS A 83 -7.10 -1.71 -22.77
C LYS A 83 -7.55 -2.60 -21.61
N GLU A 84 -8.52 -3.48 -21.82
CA GLU A 84 -9.15 -4.29 -20.78
C GLU A 84 -8.14 -5.14 -20.00
N SER A 85 -7.12 -5.68 -20.67
CA SER A 85 -6.07 -6.47 -20.01
C SER A 85 -5.30 -5.67 -18.95
N ILE A 86 -5.03 -4.39 -19.21
CA ILE A 86 -4.35 -3.50 -18.26
C ILE A 86 -5.31 -3.15 -17.13
N VAL A 87 -6.56 -2.82 -17.44
CA VAL A 87 -7.59 -2.55 -16.42
C VAL A 87 -7.76 -3.74 -15.48
N PHE A 88 -7.81 -4.97 -15.98
CA PHE A 88 -7.90 -6.16 -15.14
C PHE A 88 -6.67 -6.34 -14.24
N ARG A 89 -5.47 -6.02 -14.74
CA ARG A 89 -4.24 -6.06 -13.95
C ARG A 89 -4.28 -5.03 -12.82
N LEU A 90 -4.66 -3.79 -13.09
CA LEU A 90 -4.75 -2.71 -12.10
C LEU A 90 -5.82 -3.01 -11.03
N LEU A 91 -6.98 -3.52 -11.44
CA LEU A 91 -8.02 -3.98 -10.50
C LEU A 91 -7.57 -5.16 -9.62
N ASP A 92 -6.75 -6.06 -10.16
CA ASP A 92 -6.16 -7.15 -9.39
C ASP A 92 -5.15 -6.63 -8.37
N ASP A 93 -4.38 -5.60 -8.73
CA ASP A 93 -3.45 -4.93 -7.80
C ASP A 93 -4.20 -4.26 -6.64
N HIS A 94 -5.31 -3.54 -6.89
CA HIS A 94 -6.16 -2.99 -5.82
C HIS A 94 -6.62 -4.08 -4.85
N ARG A 95 -7.12 -5.20 -5.38
CA ARG A 95 -7.59 -6.34 -4.54
C ARG A 95 -6.46 -6.96 -3.73
N LYS A 96 -5.27 -7.09 -4.32
CA LYS A 96 -4.09 -7.60 -3.61
C LYS A 96 -3.68 -6.68 -2.48
N LEU A 97 -3.67 -5.36 -2.70
CA LEU A 97 -3.35 -4.37 -1.66
C LEU A 97 -4.37 -4.41 -0.51
N ASP A 98 -5.67 -4.51 -0.81
CA ASP A 98 -6.72 -4.71 0.20
C ASP A 98 -6.45 -5.99 1.02
N GLY A 99 -6.11 -7.09 0.36
CA GLY A 99 -5.78 -8.37 1.02
C GLY A 99 -4.55 -8.27 1.92
N LEU A 100 -3.49 -7.60 1.47
CA LEU A 100 -2.27 -7.38 2.25
C LEU A 100 -2.55 -6.53 3.50
N LEU A 101 -3.42 -5.52 3.41
CA LEU A 101 -3.82 -4.72 4.57
C LEU A 101 -4.58 -5.57 5.61
N GLU A 102 -5.46 -6.43 5.14
CA GLU A 102 -6.21 -7.36 6.00
C GLU A 102 -5.28 -8.41 6.65
N ASP A 103 -4.26 -8.87 5.94
CA ASP A 103 -3.22 -9.73 6.50
C ASP A 103 -2.42 -9.00 7.59
N MET A 104 -2.07 -7.72 7.40
CA MET A 104 -1.42 -6.90 8.45
C MET A 104 -2.31 -6.78 9.69
N ARG A 105 -3.62 -6.57 9.50
CA ARG A 105 -4.60 -6.49 10.60
C ARG A 105 -4.67 -7.81 11.37
N THR A 106 -4.78 -8.92 10.65
CA THR A 106 -4.87 -10.27 11.22
C THR A 106 -3.60 -10.63 12.00
N LEU A 107 -2.43 -10.25 11.49
CA LEU A 107 -1.16 -10.43 12.20
C LEU A 107 -1.13 -9.73 13.56
N LEU A 108 -1.62 -8.49 13.65
CA LEU A 108 -1.69 -7.77 14.92
C LEU A 108 -2.66 -8.42 15.91
N GLU A 109 -3.78 -8.96 15.42
CA GLU A 109 -4.71 -9.73 16.24
C GLU A 109 -4.07 -11.02 16.76
N ASP A 110 -3.42 -11.78 15.88
CA ASP A 110 -2.72 -13.01 16.25
C ASP A 110 -1.65 -12.74 17.30
N TYR A 111 -0.89 -11.65 17.18
CA TYR A 111 0.07 -11.23 18.21
C TYR A 111 -0.62 -10.82 19.51
N ARG A 112 -1.70 -10.03 19.44
CA ARG A 112 -2.49 -9.60 20.60
C ARG A 112 -3.07 -10.78 21.38
N PHE A 113 -3.45 -11.85 20.69
CA PHE A 113 -3.96 -13.08 21.28
C PHE A 113 -2.87 -14.13 21.53
N GLU A 114 -1.59 -13.73 21.51
CA GLU A 114 -0.44 -14.56 21.82
C GLU A 114 -0.31 -15.84 20.97
N LYS A 115 -0.86 -15.82 19.74
CA LYS A 115 -0.76 -16.92 18.79
C LYS A 115 0.57 -16.95 18.03
N ILE A 116 1.22 -15.79 17.92
CA ILE A 116 2.53 -15.61 17.29
C ILE A 116 3.44 -14.80 18.20
N SER A 117 4.74 -15.01 18.05
CA SER A 117 5.77 -14.24 18.74
C SER A 117 5.93 -12.82 18.16
N ALA A 118 6.58 -11.94 18.91
CA ALA A 118 6.89 -10.58 18.46
C ALA A 118 7.84 -10.61 17.24
N LYS A 119 8.77 -11.58 17.20
CA LYS A 119 9.67 -11.79 16.07
C LYS A 119 8.92 -12.22 14.82
N GLU A 120 8.03 -13.20 14.93
CA GLU A 120 7.20 -13.66 13.80
C GLU A 120 6.30 -12.54 13.27
N LEU A 121 5.74 -11.71 14.16
CA LEU A 121 4.97 -10.54 13.77
C LEU A 121 5.82 -9.59 12.91
N VAL A 122 7.04 -9.25 13.35
CA VAL A 122 7.96 -8.36 12.62
C VAL A 122 8.30 -8.95 11.25
N GLU A 123 8.75 -10.21 11.20
CA GLU A 123 9.17 -10.85 9.95
C GLU A 123 8.03 -10.91 8.92
N ARG A 124 6.81 -11.25 9.36
CA ARG A 124 5.65 -11.32 8.48
C ARG A 124 5.18 -9.92 8.05
N MET A 125 5.18 -8.92 8.94
CA MET A 125 4.83 -7.54 8.59
C MET A 125 5.79 -6.97 7.53
N LEU A 126 7.10 -7.21 7.70
CA LEU A 126 8.12 -6.79 6.73
C LEU A 126 7.93 -7.47 5.36
N LYS A 127 7.55 -8.75 5.35
CA LYS A 127 7.25 -9.48 4.11
C LYS A 127 6.05 -8.87 3.38
N ILE A 128 4.94 -8.64 4.08
CA ILE A 128 3.74 -8.02 3.50
C ILE A 128 4.06 -6.64 2.95
N HIS A 129 4.81 -5.83 3.72
CA HIS A 129 5.18 -4.49 3.27
C HIS A 129 6.06 -4.51 2.01
N LYS A 130 7.01 -5.44 1.92
CA LYS A 130 7.82 -5.63 0.70
C LYS A 130 6.96 -5.97 -0.50
N GLU A 131 5.96 -6.82 -0.32
CA GLU A 131 5.01 -7.20 -1.38
C GLU A 131 4.16 -6.01 -1.83
N ALA A 132 3.56 -5.27 -0.87
CA ALA A 132 2.79 -4.06 -1.14
C ALA A 132 3.64 -3.00 -1.88
N THR A 133 4.92 -2.88 -1.53
CA THR A 133 5.86 -1.96 -2.19
C THR A 133 6.02 -2.28 -3.67
N GLY A 134 6.19 -3.57 -3.99
CA GLY A 134 6.32 -4.00 -5.38
C GLY A 134 5.08 -3.66 -6.18
N ILE A 135 3.90 -3.92 -5.61
CA ILE A 135 2.61 -3.66 -6.25
C ILE A 135 2.42 -2.15 -6.47
N ILE A 136 2.54 -1.31 -5.44
CA ILE A 136 2.30 0.14 -5.54
C ILE A 136 3.20 0.79 -6.58
N LEU A 137 4.50 0.46 -6.60
CA LEU A 137 5.44 1.07 -7.53
C LEU A 137 5.20 0.64 -8.98
N GLU A 138 4.87 -0.64 -9.21
CA GLU A 138 4.54 -1.14 -10.54
C GLU A 138 3.20 -0.55 -11.02
N HIS A 139 2.21 -0.52 -10.14
CA HIS A 139 0.86 -0.02 -10.40
C HIS A 139 0.88 1.44 -10.85
N ILE A 140 1.42 2.33 -10.02
CA ILE A 140 1.57 3.76 -10.34
C ILE A 140 2.39 3.93 -11.64
N GLY A 141 3.42 3.11 -11.85
CA GLY A 141 4.23 3.17 -13.07
C GLY A 141 3.45 2.81 -14.35
N ILE A 142 2.51 1.87 -14.27
CA ILE A 142 1.61 1.54 -15.39
C ILE A 142 0.66 2.70 -15.66
N GLU A 143 0.09 3.28 -14.61
CA GLU A 143 -0.88 4.37 -14.70
C GLU A 143 -0.25 5.65 -15.25
N ASP A 144 0.93 6.03 -14.76
CA ASP A 144 1.73 7.13 -15.30
C ASP A 144 2.06 6.95 -16.79
N ALA A 145 2.17 5.71 -17.25
CA ALA A 145 2.43 5.40 -18.65
C ALA A 145 1.17 5.40 -19.53
N GLU A 146 0.00 5.04 -18.99
CA GLU A 146 -1.23 4.86 -19.77
C GLU A 146 -2.21 6.04 -19.65
N PHE A 147 -2.38 6.65 -18.47
CA PHE A 147 -3.36 7.71 -18.26
C PHE A 147 -3.12 8.96 -19.13
N PRO A 148 -1.87 9.44 -19.35
CA PRO A 148 -1.64 10.57 -20.25
C PRO A 148 -2.08 10.33 -21.70
N LYS A 149 -2.25 9.07 -22.13
CA LYS A 149 -2.72 8.72 -23.49
C LYS A 149 -4.25 8.83 -23.62
N LEU A 150 -4.93 9.14 -22.53
CA LEU A 150 -6.38 9.33 -22.48
C LEU A 150 -6.80 10.79 -22.64
N GLU A 151 -5.86 11.74 -22.48
CA GLU A 151 -6.04 13.17 -22.79
C GLU A 151 -6.39 13.40 -24.28
#